data_AF-A0A818ZXU7-F1
#
_entry.id   AF-A0A818ZXU7-F1
#
_cell.length_a   1.000
_cell.length_b   1.000
_cell.length_c   1.000
_cell.angle_alpha   90.00
_cell.angle_beta   90.00
_cell.angle_gamma   90.00
#
_symmetry.space_group_name_H-M   'P 1'
#
loop_
_entity.id
_entity.type
_entity.pdbx_description
1 polymer ?
#
loop_
_entity_poly.entity_id
_entity_poly.type
_entity_poly.pdbx_seq_one_letter_code
_entity_poly.pdbx_strand_id
1 'polypeptide(L)'
;MRNRSIRDIISTTHYEIMLDLLFDVANCGAGFSLTEHNTNARKTSSNGVWYSCRIGNVGWSRGSHYWSIRIQDRGPGGHELLGIINGNADMSATGRLGDSTNGFSYYVVNGNKLGFGAETGFTQAVIRNGDVIGILLDLEES
;
A
#
# COMPACT_ATOMS: atom_id res chain seq x y z
N MET A 1 -41.30 27.57 -28.48
CA MET A 1 -40.34 27.96 -27.42
C MET A 1 -39.12 27.06 -27.54
N ARG A 2 -37.91 27.64 -27.59
CA ARG A 2 -36.66 26.99 -28.01
C ARG A 2 -36.00 26.18 -26.87
N ASN A 3 -35.47 25.01 -27.27
CA ASN A 3 -34.46 24.16 -26.65
C ASN A 3 -33.39 24.87 -25.80
N ARG A 4 -32.97 24.23 -24.69
CA ARG A 4 -31.55 24.02 -24.37
C ARG A 4 -31.33 22.62 -23.77
N SER A 5 -30.39 21.91 -24.39
CA SER A 5 -29.83 20.62 -24.05
C SER A 5 -28.30 20.81 -23.95
N ILE A 6 -27.69 20.11 -22.98
CA ILE A 6 -26.26 19.81 -22.76
C ILE A 6 -25.34 20.99 -22.34
N ARG A 7 -24.36 20.65 -21.47
CA ARG A 7 -23.24 21.41 -20.84
C ARG A 7 -23.61 21.78 -19.41
N ASP A 8 -23.26 20.97 -18.40
CA ASP A 8 -21.88 20.87 -17.93
C ASP A 8 -21.44 19.42 -17.68
N ILE A 9 -20.97 18.76 -18.75
CA ILE A 9 -19.95 17.72 -18.63
C ILE A 9 -18.63 18.50 -18.67
N ILE A 10 -18.08 18.85 -17.51
CA ILE A 10 -16.65 19.15 -17.43
C ILE A 10 -15.97 17.78 -17.54
N SER A 11 -15.78 17.34 -18.79
CA SER A 11 -14.82 16.30 -19.12
C SER A 11 -13.44 16.94 -19.00
N THR A 12 -12.97 17.13 -17.77
CA THR A 12 -11.54 17.16 -17.53
C THR A 12 -11.06 15.75 -17.88
N THR A 13 -10.40 15.64 -19.02
CA THR A 13 -9.63 14.45 -19.38
C THR A 13 -8.57 14.28 -18.30
N HIS A 14 -8.90 13.53 -17.24
CA HIS A 14 -7.91 13.09 -16.27
C HIS A 14 -7.05 12.10 -17.04
N TYR A 15 -5.83 12.51 -17.38
CA TYR A 15 -4.83 11.56 -17.84
C TYR A 15 -4.52 10.66 -16.64
N GLU A 16 -5.15 9.50 -16.59
CA GLU A 16 -4.76 8.43 -15.67
C GLU A 16 -3.42 7.89 -16.15
N ILE A 17 -2.34 8.36 -15.54
CA ILE A 17 -1.02 7.77 -15.72
C ILE A 17 -1.04 6.45 -14.98
N MET A 18 -1.27 5.36 -15.70
CA MET A 18 -1.06 4.02 -15.18
C MET A 18 0.45 3.77 -15.10
N LEU A 19 0.97 3.78 -13.88
CA LEU A 19 2.35 3.50 -13.58
C LEU A 19 2.45 2.17 -12.84
N ASP A 20 3.29 1.28 -13.35
CA ASP A 20 3.63 0.05 -12.65
C ASP A 20 4.41 0.38 -11.37
N LEU A 21 3.90 -0.07 -10.23
CA LEU A 21 4.55 0.10 -8.95
C LEU A 21 5.52 -1.06 -8.70
N LEU A 22 6.79 -0.75 -8.49
CA LEU A 22 7.87 -1.73 -8.38
C LEU A 22 8.49 -1.67 -7.00
N PHE A 23 8.58 -2.83 -6.34
CA PHE A 23 9.36 -3.00 -5.13
C PHE A 23 10.84 -2.70 -5.40
N ASP A 24 11.47 -1.99 -4.48
CA ASP A 24 12.87 -1.62 -4.58
C ASP A 24 13.75 -2.64 -3.85
N VAL A 25 14.57 -3.34 -4.62
CA VAL A 25 15.52 -4.34 -4.14
C VAL A 25 16.40 -3.80 -3.01
N ALA A 26 16.81 -2.53 -3.07
CA ALA A 26 17.66 -1.91 -2.04
C ALA A 26 16.91 -1.60 -0.75
N ASN A 27 15.58 -1.51 -0.81
CA ASN A 27 14.69 -1.18 0.31
C ASN A 27 13.73 -2.32 0.67
N CYS A 28 14.14 -3.56 0.37
CA CYS A 28 13.46 -4.77 0.81
C CYS A 28 14.37 -5.58 1.71
N GLY A 29 13.88 -5.87 2.92
CA GLY A 29 14.65 -6.62 3.91
C GLY A 29 15.04 -8.00 3.39
N ALA A 30 16.17 -8.53 3.87
CA ALA A 30 16.74 -9.81 3.43
C ALA A 30 15.80 -11.03 3.56
N GLY A 31 14.69 -10.90 4.31
CA GLY A 31 13.64 -11.90 4.41
C GLY A 31 12.65 -11.94 3.23
N PHE A 32 12.88 -11.19 2.14
CA PHE A 32 12.02 -11.16 0.95
C PHE A 32 12.71 -11.70 -0.30
N SER A 33 11.92 -12.32 -1.18
CA SER A 33 12.23 -12.52 -2.59
C SER A 33 11.29 -11.67 -3.46
N LEU A 34 11.85 -11.00 -4.46
CA LEU A 34 11.09 -10.25 -5.46
C LEU A 34 11.03 -11.04 -6.78
N THR A 35 9.85 -11.09 -7.40
CA THR A 35 9.63 -11.76 -8.70
C THR A 35 8.81 -10.88 -9.63
N GLU A 36 8.61 -11.33 -10.88
CA GLU A 36 7.79 -10.63 -11.88
C GLU A 36 8.19 -9.15 -12.05
N HIS A 37 9.46 -8.92 -12.36
CA HIS A 37 10.03 -7.57 -12.51
C HIS A 37 9.80 -6.69 -11.27
N ASN A 38 9.89 -7.28 -10.08
CA ASN A 38 9.70 -6.63 -8.78
C ASN A 38 8.27 -6.14 -8.51
N THR A 39 7.27 -6.69 -9.19
CA THR A 39 5.86 -6.42 -8.87
C THR A 39 5.32 -7.33 -7.76
N ASN A 40 5.97 -8.47 -7.52
CA ASN A 40 5.61 -9.41 -6.47
C ASN A 40 6.69 -9.48 -5.40
N ALA A 41 6.28 -9.35 -4.14
CA ALA A 41 7.13 -9.56 -2.97
C ALA A 41 6.60 -10.73 -2.14
N ARG A 42 7.48 -11.69 -1.84
CA ARG A 42 7.17 -12.85 -0.98
C ARG A 42 8.16 -12.90 0.17
N LYS A 43 7.66 -12.99 1.40
CA LYS A 43 8.51 -13.31 2.56
C LYS A 43 9.02 -14.75 2.43
N THR A 44 10.32 -14.94 2.47
CA THR A 44 11.00 -16.26 2.35
C THR A 44 11.48 -16.80 3.69
N SER A 45 11.62 -15.94 4.70
CA SER A 45 12.02 -16.36 6.04
C SER A 45 10.83 -16.91 6.83
N SER A 46 11.07 -18.00 7.57
CA SER A 46 10.10 -18.58 8.52
C SER A 46 10.34 -18.13 9.96
N ASN A 47 11.33 -17.25 10.19
CA ASN A 47 11.56 -16.68 11.50
C ASN A 47 10.41 -15.71 11.85
N GLY A 48 10.07 -15.63 13.13
CA GLY A 48 9.03 -14.72 13.65
C GLY A 48 9.39 -13.23 13.57
N VAL A 49 10.40 -12.88 12.76
CA VAL A 49 10.91 -11.52 12.60
C VAL A 49 10.08 -10.78 11.54
N TRP A 50 9.80 -9.50 11.81
CA TRP A 50 9.18 -8.59 10.86
C TRP A 50 10.21 -8.07 9.86
N TYR A 51 9.85 -8.14 8.59
CA TYR A 51 10.60 -7.53 7.50
C TYR A 51 9.67 -6.60 6.74
N SER A 52 10.24 -5.60 6.10
CA SER A 52 9.53 -4.65 5.28
C SER A 52 10.10 -4.63 3.87
N CYS A 53 9.26 -4.25 2.91
CA CYS A 53 9.64 -4.07 1.52
C CYS A 53 8.84 -2.90 0.97
N ARG A 54 9.52 -1.98 0.27
CA ARG A 54 8.95 -0.71 -0.17
C ARG A 54 8.95 -0.61 -1.68
N ILE A 55 7.90 -0.04 -2.24
CA ILE A 55 7.87 0.43 -3.63
C ILE A 55 8.78 1.67 -3.73
N GLY A 56 9.80 1.63 -4.58
CA GLY A 56 10.81 2.71 -4.64
C GLY A 56 10.88 3.48 -5.95
N ASN A 57 10.10 3.11 -6.98
CA ASN A 57 10.08 3.84 -8.25
C ASN A 57 9.13 5.06 -8.24
N VAL A 58 8.43 5.29 -7.12
CA VAL A 58 7.49 6.40 -6.94
C VAL A 58 7.53 6.96 -5.53
N GLY A 59 7.14 8.23 -5.41
CA GLY A 59 6.92 8.90 -4.14
C GLY A 59 5.95 10.05 -4.31
N TRP A 60 4.96 10.14 -3.43
CA TRP A 60 3.88 11.11 -3.51
C TRP A 60 4.07 12.23 -2.48
N SER A 61 3.95 13.48 -2.94
CA SER A 61 4.08 14.66 -2.09
C SER A 61 2.84 15.55 -2.08
N ARG A 62 1.89 15.34 -3.01
CA ARG A 62 0.62 16.09 -3.15
C ARG A 62 -0.38 15.35 -4.03
N GLY A 63 -1.66 15.70 -3.93
CA GLY A 63 -2.74 15.19 -4.77
C GLY A 63 -3.27 13.82 -4.35
N SER A 64 -4.23 13.32 -5.12
CA SER A 64 -4.88 12.03 -4.88
C SER A 64 -4.28 10.90 -5.72
N HIS A 65 -3.89 9.81 -5.06
CA HIS A 65 -3.24 8.65 -5.68
C HIS A 65 -3.96 7.37 -5.29
N TYR A 66 -4.22 6.51 -6.28
CA TYR A 66 -4.82 5.21 -6.06
C TYR A 66 -3.89 4.11 -6.57
N TRP A 67 -3.75 3.06 -5.79
CA TRP A 67 -3.14 1.80 -6.23
C TRP A 67 -3.82 0.63 -5.54
N SER A 68 -3.50 -0.57 -5.99
CA SER A 68 -4.03 -1.78 -5.36
C SER A 68 -2.97 -2.86 -5.25
N ILE A 69 -3.15 -3.71 -4.25
CA ILE A 69 -2.29 -4.86 -3.96
C ILE A 69 -3.17 -6.10 -3.95
N ARG A 70 -2.79 -7.11 -4.72
CA ARG A 70 -3.45 -8.42 -4.69
C ARG A 70 -2.75 -9.32 -3.68
N ILE A 71 -3.52 -9.93 -2.79
CA ILE A 71 -3.01 -10.97 -1.88
C ILE A 71 -2.94 -12.27 -2.66
N GLN A 72 -1.75 -12.69 -3.08
CA GLN A 72 -1.57 -13.97 -3.78
C GLN A 72 -1.62 -15.15 -2.79
N ASP A 73 -0.83 -15.04 -1.72
CA ASP A 73 -0.69 -16.07 -0.69
C ASP A 73 -0.33 -15.40 0.66
N ARG A 74 -1.28 -15.37 1.59
CA ARG A 74 -1.11 -14.81 2.94
C ARG A 74 -0.53 -15.80 3.96
N GLY A 75 -0.21 -17.01 3.51
CA GLY A 75 0.20 -18.10 4.39
C GLY A 75 -0.82 -18.44 5.49
N PRO A 76 -0.42 -19.24 6.50
CA PRO A 76 -1.34 -19.71 7.54
C PRO A 76 -1.77 -18.60 8.52
N GLY A 77 -0.96 -17.54 8.68
CA GLY A 77 -1.21 -16.47 9.65
C GLY A 77 -1.79 -15.19 9.08
N GLY A 78 -1.60 -14.91 7.78
CA GLY A 78 -2.01 -13.63 7.20
C GLY A 78 -1.36 -12.41 7.88
N HIS A 79 -0.14 -12.59 8.39
CA HIS A 79 0.55 -11.56 9.16
C HIS A 79 1.25 -10.57 8.22
N GLU A 80 0.49 -9.93 7.33
CA GLU A 80 0.99 -8.90 6.41
C GLU A 80 0.42 -7.53 6.77
N LEU A 81 1.27 -6.51 6.70
CA LEU A 81 0.87 -5.11 6.86
C LEU A 81 1.09 -4.39 5.54
N LEU A 82 0.04 -3.73 5.05
CA LEU A 82 0.07 -2.98 3.79
C LEU A 82 -0.23 -1.52 4.08
N GLY A 83 0.49 -0.58 3.45
CA GLY A 83 0.17 0.82 3.64
C GLY A 83 1.21 1.77 3.09
N ILE A 84 1.39 2.88 3.80
CA ILE A 84 2.21 4.02 3.37
C ILE A 84 3.27 4.32 4.41
N ILE A 85 4.44 4.76 3.95
CA ILE A 85 5.55 5.16 4.80
C ILE A 85 6.22 6.41 4.22
N ASN A 86 6.77 7.24 5.08
CA ASN A 86 7.60 8.38 4.68
C ASN A 86 8.82 7.88 3.88
N GLY A 87 9.17 8.57 2.80
CA GLY A 87 10.30 8.23 1.93
C GLY A 87 11.66 8.19 2.65
N ASN A 88 11.79 8.93 3.75
CA ASN A 88 13.01 8.98 4.57
C ASN A 88 13.04 7.93 5.70
N ALA A 89 12.02 7.09 5.82
CA ALA A 89 11.99 6.06 6.85
C ALA A 89 13.07 5.00 6.60
N ASP A 90 13.72 4.58 7.68
CA ASP A 90 14.71 3.51 7.65
C ASP A 90 14.01 2.15 7.47
N MET A 91 14.22 1.55 6.30
CA MET A 91 13.67 0.25 5.93
C MET A 91 14.50 -0.93 6.44
N SER A 92 15.69 -0.66 7.02
CA SER A 92 16.56 -1.69 7.61
C SER A 92 16.14 -2.09 9.03
N ALA A 93 15.33 -1.26 9.69
CA ALA A 93 14.80 -1.53 11.02
C ALA A 93 13.78 -2.68 10.99
N THR A 94 13.94 -3.63 11.92
CA THR A 94 12.93 -4.68 12.15
C THR A 94 11.76 -4.10 12.95
N GLY A 95 10.57 -4.07 12.36
CA GLY A 95 9.36 -3.55 13.01
C GLY A 95 8.15 -3.60 12.08
N ARG A 96 6.95 -3.41 12.63
CA ARG A 96 5.73 -3.36 11.80
C ARG A 96 5.58 -1.97 11.19
N LEU A 97 5.07 -1.92 9.96
CA LEU A 97 4.66 -0.66 9.36
C LEU A 97 3.56 -0.02 10.24
N GLY A 98 3.80 1.21 10.69
CA GLY A 98 2.89 1.93 11.60
C GLY A 98 3.26 1.85 13.08
N ASP A 99 4.29 1.07 13.47
CA ASP A 99 4.81 1.10 14.85
C ASP A 99 5.50 2.44 15.19
N SER A 100 5.93 3.20 14.16
CA SER A 100 6.51 4.54 14.31
C SER A 100 5.54 5.63 13.81
N THR A 101 5.94 6.89 13.99
CA THR A 101 5.21 8.07 13.48
C THR A 101 5.34 8.26 11.97
N ASN A 102 6.09 7.40 11.27
CA ASN A 102 6.47 7.59 9.87
C ASN A 102 5.59 6.85 8.88
N GLY A 103 4.54 6.14 9.32
CA GLY A 103 3.70 5.39 8.41
C GLY A 103 2.38 4.93 9.01
N PHE A 104 1.53 4.43 8.14
CA PHE A 104 0.25 3.82 8.47
C PHE A 104 0.12 2.51 7.72
N SER A 105 -0.55 1.54 8.32
CA SER A 105 -0.85 0.27 7.67
C SER A 105 -2.23 -0.25 8.00
N TYR A 106 -2.68 -1.13 7.11
CA TYR A 106 -3.77 -2.06 7.27
C TYR A 106 -3.20 -3.44 7.56
N TYR A 107 -3.70 -4.08 8.61
CA TYR A 107 -3.26 -5.40 9.04
C TYR A 107 -4.18 -6.49 8.47
N VAL A 108 -3.64 -7.29 7.55
CA VAL A 108 -4.39 -8.30 6.78
C VAL A 108 -5.03 -9.36 7.68
N VAL A 109 -4.41 -9.70 8.82
CA VAL A 109 -4.89 -10.77 9.71
C VAL A 109 -6.23 -10.46 10.37
N ASN A 110 -6.45 -9.21 10.79
CA ASN A 110 -7.57 -8.85 11.67
C ASN A 110 -8.34 -7.61 11.20
N GLY A 111 -7.92 -6.98 10.10
CA GLY A 111 -8.58 -5.80 9.56
C GLY A 111 -8.34 -4.52 10.37
N ASN A 112 -7.41 -4.53 11.32
CA ASN A 112 -7.04 -3.35 12.09
C ASN A 112 -6.17 -2.40 11.26
N LYS A 113 -6.09 -1.14 11.70
CA LYS A 113 -5.12 -0.16 11.21
C LYS A 113 -4.06 0.08 12.27
N LEU A 114 -2.80 0.24 11.85
CA LEU A 114 -1.69 0.63 12.71
C LEU A 114 -1.16 2.00 12.27
N GLY A 115 -0.90 2.87 13.23
CA GLY A 115 -0.25 4.15 13.02
C GLY A 115 0.09 4.80 14.35
N PHE A 116 1.19 5.56 14.39
CA PHE A 116 1.69 6.19 15.62
C PHE A 116 1.91 5.20 16.77
N GLY A 117 2.32 3.96 16.47
CA GLY A 117 2.55 2.92 17.48
C GLY A 117 1.28 2.29 18.05
N ALA A 118 0.09 2.65 17.54
CA ALA A 118 -1.19 2.15 18.02
C ALA A 118 -1.91 1.31 16.98
N GLU A 119 -2.38 0.14 17.39
CA GLU A 119 -3.27 -0.72 16.62
C GLU A 119 -4.72 -0.44 17.03
N THR A 120 -5.57 -0.12 16.06
CA THR A 120 -6.98 0.25 16.29
C THR A 120 -7.90 -0.48 15.31
N GLY A 121 -9.11 -0.81 15.78
CA GLY A 121 -10.13 -1.44 14.94
C GLY A 121 -10.48 -0.57 13.73
N PHE A 122 -10.58 -1.19 12.55
CA PHE A 122 -10.93 -0.48 11.31
C PHE A 122 -12.03 -1.20 10.51
N THR A 123 -11.86 -2.48 10.21
CA THR A 123 -12.89 -3.29 9.53
C THR A 123 -12.91 -4.72 10.07
N GLN A 124 -14.04 -5.40 9.88
CA GLN A 124 -14.20 -6.83 10.18
C GLN A 124 -14.08 -7.71 8.92
N ALA A 125 -13.71 -7.12 7.78
CA ALA A 125 -13.53 -7.86 6.54
C ALA A 125 -12.41 -8.90 6.68
N VAL A 126 -12.72 -10.16 6.35
CA VAL A 126 -11.75 -11.25 6.34
C VAL A 126 -11.10 -11.33 4.97
N ILE A 127 -9.81 -11.04 4.91
CA ILE A 127 -9.02 -11.07 3.68
C ILE A 127 -8.58 -12.51 3.35
N ARG A 128 -8.73 -12.88 2.09
CA ARG A 128 -8.39 -14.19 1.53
C ARG A 128 -7.38 -14.07 0.39
N ASN A 129 -6.75 -15.19 0.07
CA ASN A 129 -5.96 -15.30 -1.16
C ASN A 129 -6.87 -15.00 -2.36
N GLY A 130 -6.39 -14.18 -3.27
CA GLY A 130 -7.11 -13.67 -4.44
C GLY A 130 -7.73 -12.29 -4.24
N ASP A 131 -7.95 -11.84 -2.99
CA ASP A 131 -8.53 -10.52 -2.73
C ASP A 131 -7.59 -9.39 -3.17
N VAL A 132 -8.20 -8.27 -3.52
CA VAL A 132 -7.49 -7.05 -3.93
C VAL A 132 -7.82 -5.96 -2.91
N ILE A 133 -6.78 -5.38 -2.33
CA ILE A 133 -6.88 -4.27 -1.40
C ILE A 133 -6.50 -3.00 -2.16
N GLY A 134 -7.46 -2.10 -2.32
CA GLY A 134 -7.25 -0.77 -2.86
C GLY A 134 -6.79 0.20 -1.77
N ILE A 135 -5.83 1.07 -2.11
CA ILE A 135 -5.35 2.13 -1.25
C ILE A 135 -5.54 3.45 -2.00
N LEU A 136 -6.30 4.36 -1.38
CA LEU A 136 -6.47 5.74 -1.81
C LEU A 136 -5.71 6.62 -0.82
N LEU A 137 -4.70 7.33 -1.30
CA LEU A 137 -3.97 8.33 -0.55
C LEU A 137 -4.32 9.71 -1.10
N ASP A 138 -4.91 10.55 -0.25
CA ASP A 138 -5.19 11.95 -0.57
C ASP A 138 -4.25 12.84 0.23
N LEU A 139 -3.38 13.56 -0.47
CA LEU A 139 -2.43 14.51 0.10
C LEU A 139 -2.86 15.91 -0.28
N GLU A 140 -2.83 16.83 0.67
CA GLU A 140 -3.20 18.23 0.44
C GLU A 140 -2.48 18.80 -0.80
N GLU A 141 -3.22 19.55 -1.61
CA GLU A 141 -2.62 20.38 -2.65
C GLU A 141 -2.03 21.63 -1.98
N SER A 142 -0.72 21.80 -2.09
CA SER A 142 0.02 22.97 -1.58
C SER A 142 -0.28 24.24 -2.37
#